data_AF-A0A2N9L9H2-F1
#
_entry.id   AF-A0A2N9L9H2-F1
#
_cell.length_a   1.000
_cell.length_b   1.000
_cell.length_c   1.000
_cell.angle_alpha   90.00
_cell.angle_beta   90.00
_cell.angle_gamma   90.00
#
_symmetry.space_group_name_H-M   'P 1'
#
loop_
_entity.id
_entity.type
_entity.pdbx_description
1 polymer ?
#
loop_
_entity_poly.entity_id
_entity_poly.type
_entity_poly.pdbx_seq_one_letter_code
_entity_poly.pdbx_strand_id
1 'polypeptide(L)'
;MSQEEQPLGGGGTQSASAPGSGDAARHDDPRIVSRRWLLFKAAVGLNGLVGIVLAVPVFRYLLAPWRKDSSYDSWVSLGPIDSFPMAETRLAFYKNPSANSWDGQTDNVACYVRHAGGNQFQVFAINCAHLGCPVRWFPQSQLFMCPCHGGVYYADGSRAAGPPERGLFTYNWKVVSGELHIDAGQMPTLSNSAKLVKISLGQGDCSCRA
;
A
#
# COMPACT_ATOMS: atom_id res chain seq x y z
N MET A 1 -8.07 -68.31 48.44
CA MET A 1 -6.73 -68.36 47.83
C MET A 1 -6.01 -67.11 48.31
N SER A 2 -5.56 -67.11 49.57
CA SER A 2 -4.23 -67.58 50.03
C SER A 2 -3.21 -66.47 49.78
N GLN A 3 -2.94 -65.65 50.80
CA GLN A 3 -1.73 -65.68 51.66
C GLN A 3 -0.50 -65.18 50.88
N GLU A 4 -0.01 -63.98 51.19
CA GLU A 4 0.97 -63.68 52.26
C GLU A 4 2.32 -64.31 51.93
N GLU A 5 3.39 -63.50 51.79
CA GLU A 5 4.77 -63.76 52.26
C GLU A 5 5.64 -62.50 52.01
N GLN A 6 5.95 -61.79 53.11
CA GLN A 6 7.27 -61.15 53.29
C GLN A 6 8.20 -62.20 53.91
N PRO A 7 9.54 -62.06 53.80
CA PRO A 7 10.26 -61.63 55.01
C PRO A 7 11.57 -60.83 54.81
N LEU A 8 11.88 -60.04 55.86
CA LEU A 8 13.15 -59.91 56.65
C LEU A 8 14.49 -60.03 55.88
N GLY A 9 15.52 -59.20 56.08
CA GLY A 9 15.89 -58.29 57.17
C GLY A 9 17.42 -58.11 57.15
N GLY A 10 17.92 -57.13 57.91
CA GLY A 10 19.36 -56.87 58.13
C GLY A 10 19.74 -55.44 57.74
N GLY A 11 20.34 -54.60 58.57
CA GLY A 11 20.99 -54.80 59.87
C GLY A 11 22.00 -53.67 59.98
N GLY A 12 21.79 -52.79 60.97
CA GLY A 12 22.67 -51.77 61.54
C GLY A 12 23.87 -51.22 60.75
N THR A 13 23.96 -49.89 60.67
CA THR A 13 24.91 -49.13 61.51
C THR A 13 24.60 -47.63 61.38
N GLN A 14 24.14 -47.05 62.50
CA GLN A 14 24.13 -45.61 62.70
C GLN A 14 25.57 -45.21 63.03
N SER A 15 26.12 -44.27 62.28
CA SER A 15 27.35 -43.56 62.68
C SER A 15 27.05 -42.07 62.64
N ALA A 16 26.91 -41.49 63.83
CA ALA A 16 26.76 -40.06 64.05
C ALA A 16 28.14 -39.42 64.29
N SER A 17 28.44 -38.35 63.57
CA SER A 17 29.40 -37.25 63.86
C SER A 17 29.64 -36.49 62.54
N ALA A 18 29.60 -35.17 62.38
CA ALA A 18 29.43 -33.99 63.24
C ALA A 18 28.96 -32.81 62.32
N PRO A 19 28.50 -31.66 62.86
CA PRO A 19 28.05 -30.54 62.02
C PRO A 19 29.25 -29.72 61.53
N GLY A 20 29.53 -29.79 60.23
CA GLY A 20 30.52 -28.96 59.57
C GLY A 20 29.98 -27.54 59.35
N SER A 21 30.24 -26.67 60.32
CA SER A 21 30.16 -25.22 60.21
C SER A 21 30.94 -24.72 59.00
N GLY A 22 30.28 -23.97 58.12
CA GLY A 22 30.93 -23.38 56.96
C GLY A 22 29.95 -22.65 56.06
N ASP A 23 29.23 -21.67 56.62
CA ASP A 23 28.74 -20.53 55.85
C ASP A 23 29.96 -19.79 55.27
N ALA A 24 30.55 -20.35 54.22
CA ALA A 24 31.43 -19.62 53.35
C ALA A 24 30.53 -18.73 52.50
N ALA A 25 30.29 -17.54 53.03
CA ALA A 25 29.79 -16.40 52.28
C ALA A 25 30.47 -16.40 50.91
N ARG A 26 29.68 -16.68 49.87
CA ARG A 26 30.12 -16.66 48.48
C ARG A 26 30.55 -15.21 48.21
N HIS A 27 31.84 -14.95 48.35
CA HIS A 27 32.45 -13.74 47.82
C HIS A 27 32.26 -13.81 46.29
N ASP A 28 31.22 -13.14 45.80
CA ASP A 28 31.04 -12.85 44.40
C ASP A 28 32.16 -11.87 44.00
N ASP A 29 33.31 -12.42 43.60
CA ASP A 29 34.35 -11.65 42.90
C ASP A 29 33.74 -11.13 41.59
N PRO A 30 33.61 -9.80 41.40
CA PRO A 30 32.98 -9.22 40.22
C PRO A 30 33.75 -9.50 38.91
N ARG A 31 34.91 -10.17 38.97
CA ARG A 31 35.80 -10.40 37.82
C ARG A 31 35.75 -11.81 37.24
N ILE A 32 35.05 -12.76 37.87
CA ILE A 32 35.00 -14.15 37.39
C ILE A 32 33.64 -14.44 36.73
N VAL A 33 33.61 -14.37 35.40
CA VAL A 33 32.43 -14.73 34.61
C VAL A 33 32.23 -16.25 34.66
N SER A 34 31.17 -16.72 35.33
CA SER A 34 30.84 -18.14 35.34
C SER A 34 30.37 -18.61 33.95
N ARG A 35 30.80 -19.80 33.53
CA ARG A 35 30.35 -20.43 32.26
C ARG A 35 28.82 -20.48 32.17
N ARG A 36 28.15 -20.76 33.29
CA ARG A 36 26.68 -20.79 33.38
C ARG A 36 26.05 -19.43 33.10
N TRP A 37 26.60 -18.35 33.65
CA TRP A 37 26.09 -16.98 33.43
C TRP A 37 26.33 -16.53 31.98
N LEU A 38 27.50 -16.86 31.43
CA LEU A 38 27.81 -16.60 30.02
C LEU A 38 26.82 -17.32 29.09
N LEU A 39 26.60 -18.61 29.31
CA LEU A 39 25.65 -19.41 28.51
C LEU A 39 24.21 -18.94 28.69
N PHE A 40 23.81 -18.57 29.91
CA PHE A 40 22.47 -18.01 30.16
C PHE A 40 22.27 -16.69 29.42
N LYS A 41 23.23 -15.75 29.48
CA LYS A 41 23.15 -14.49 28.73
C LYS A 41 23.18 -14.71 27.22
N ALA A 42 23.98 -15.65 26.74
CA ALA A 42 24.00 -16.01 25.33
C ALA A 42 22.65 -16.59 24.88
N ALA A 43 22.03 -17.46 25.69
CA ALA A 43 20.71 -18.02 25.42
C ALA A 43 19.61 -16.94 25.44
N VAL A 44 19.61 -16.04 26.42
CA VAL A 44 18.67 -14.91 26.47
C VAL A 44 18.86 -13.98 25.27
N GLY A 45 20.11 -13.68 24.91
CA GLY A 45 20.43 -12.89 23.73
C GLY A 45 19.92 -13.53 22.43
N LEU A 46 20.15 -14.83 22.25
CA LEU A 46 19.69 -15.57 21.08
C LEU A 46 18.15 -15.61 21.00
N ASN A 47 17.46 -15.87 22.11
CA ASN A 47 15.99 -15.83 22.15
C ASN A 47 15.44 -14.42 21.92
N GLY A 48 16.12 -13.38 22.42
CA GLY A 48 15.79 -11.99 22.14
C GLY A 48 15.89 -11.66 20.65
N LEU A 49 16.94 -12.13 19.97
CA LEU A 49 17.09 -11.98 18.52
C LEU A 49 15.96 -12.68 17.75
N VAL A 50 15.61 -13.92 18.13
CA VAL A 50 14.46 -14.63 17.54
C VAL A 50 13.17 -13.84 17.76
N GLY A 51 12.96 -13.33 18.97
CA GLY A 51 11.81 -12.50 19.31
C GLY A 51 11.73 -11.23 18.44
N ILE A 52 12.85 -10.55 18.21
CA ILE A 52 12.90 -9.35 17.35
C ILE A 52 12.56 -9.72 15.90
N VAL A 53 13.15 -10.79 15.35
CA VAL A 53 12.89 -11.23 13.97
C VAL A 53 11.41 -11.51 13.74
N LEU A 54 10.73 -12.12 14.72
CA LEU A 54 9.29 -12.40 14.64
C LEU A 54 8.43 -11.16 14.91
N ALA A 55 8.85 -10.27 15.81
CA ALA A 55 8.11 -9.07 16.17
C ALA A 55 8.13 -8.01 15.06
N VAL A 56 9.28 -7.82 14.40
CA VAL A 56 9.48 -6.77 13.37
C VAL A 56 8.40 -6.76 12.29
N PRO A 57 8.03 -7.87 11.60
CA PRO A 57 6.98 -7.83 10.57
C PRO A 57 5.61 -7.43 11.13
N VAL A 58 5.27 -7.88 12.35
CA VAL A 58 4.01 -7.52 13.03
C VAL A 58 3.95 -6.03 13.33
N PHE A 59 4.98 -5.48 13.98
CA PHE A 59 5.05 -4.05 14.25
C PHE A 59 5.11 -3.22 12.97
N ARG A 60 5.82 -3.69 11.93
CA ARG A 60 5.87 -3.02 10.62
C ARG A 60 4.49 -2.90 9.99
N TYR A 61 3.69 -3.96 10.07
CA TYR A 61 2.33 -4.01 9.54
C TYR A 61 1.40 -3.06 10.31
N LEU A 62 1.43 -3.09 11.65
CA LEU A 62 0.60 -2.22 12.48
C LEU A 62 0.96 -0.74 12.31
N LEU A 63 2.23 -0.42 12.09
CA LEU A 63 2.70 0.95 11.86
C LEU A 63 2.70 1.35 10.37
N ALA A 64 2.28 0.46 9.45
CA ALA A 64 2.26 0.75 8.03
C ALA A 64 1.38 1.97 7.66
N PRO A 65 0.16 2.13 8.22
CA PRO A 65 -0.71 3.26 7.89
C PRO A 65 -0.16 4.65 8.27
N TRP A 66 0.86 4.70 9.14
CA TRP A 66 1.48 5.96 9.54
C TRP A 66 2.56 6.47 8.60
N ARG A 67 3.02 5.66 7.65
CA ARG A 67 3.96 6.12 6.62
C ARG A 67 3.18 6.80 5.51
N LYS A 68 3.61 8.01 5.14
CA LYS A 68 3.11 8.68 3.93
C LYS A 68 3.75 8.00 2.72
N ASP A 69 2.93 7.42 1.86
CA ASP A 69 3.41 6.91 0.57
C ASP A 69 3.64 8.08 -0.38
N SER A 70 4.86 8.23 -0.90
CA SER A 70 5.22 9.28 -1.85
C SER A 70 4.56 9.11 -3.22
N SER A 71 3.87 7.98 -3.44
CA SER A 71 3.10 7.72 -4.66
C SER A 71 1.85 8.58 -4.76
N TYR A 72 1.36 9.21 -3.68
CA TYR A 72 0.11 9.98 -3.73
C TYR A 72 0.21 11.29 -4.55
N ASP A 73 1.41 11.86 -4.72
CA ASP A 73 1.65 13.15 -5.41
C ASP A 73 2.54 13.00 -6.67
N SER A 74 2.52 11.83 -7.31
CA SER A 74 3.35 11.55 -8.47
C SER A 74 2.71 12.03 -9.76
N TRP A 75 3.28 13.10 -10.32
CA TRP A 75 2.95 13.60 -11.65
C TRP A 75 3.56 12.69 -12.72
N VAL A 76 2.71 12.05 -13.52
CA VAL A 76 3.12 11.12 -14.59
C VAL A 76 2.84 11.74 -15.95
N SER A 77 3.76 11.61 -16.90
CA SER A 77 3.57 12.08 -18.28
C SER A 77 2.70 11.10 -19.07
N LEU A 78 1.72 11.63 -19.81
CA LEU A 78 0.93 10.92 -20.83
C LEU A 78 1.53 11.08 -22.23
N GLY A 79 2.60 11.87 -22.37
CA GLY A 79 3.26 12.18 -23.63
C GLY A 79 2.87 13.54 -24.23
N PRO A 80 3.26 13.80 -25.48
CA PRO A 80 3.07 15.10 -26.14
C PRO A 80 1.60 15.45 -26.35
N ILE A 81 1.26 16.73 -26.20
CA ILE A 81 -0.09 17.25 -26.43
C ILE A 81 -0.61 16.94 -27.84
N ASP A 82 0.27 16.93 -28.85
CA ASP A 82 -0.09 16.68 -30.25
C ASP A 82 -0.64 15.27 -30.48
N SER A 83 -0.41 14.34 -29.54
CA SER A 83 -1.02 13.01 -29.57
C SER A 83 -2.54 13.04 -29.26
N PHE A 84 -3.05 14.18 -28.77
CA PHE A 84 -4.44 14.41 -28.38
C PHE A 84 -5.05 15.58 -29.18
N PRO A 85 -5.57 15.33 -30.40
CA PRO A 85 -6.13 16.38 -31.25
C PRO A 85 -7.43 16.95 -30.68
N MET A 86 -7.74 18.19 -31.07
CA MET A 86 -8.90 18.94 -30.58
C MET A 86 -10.21 18.20 -30.85
N ALA A 87 -11.12 18.27 -29.87
CA ALA A 87 -12.45 17.65 -29.88
C ALA A 87 -12.46 16.12 -30.00
N GLU A 88 -11.32 15.45 -29.91
CA GLU A 88 -11.22 13.99 -29.87
C GLU A 88 -11.02 13.50 -28.43
N THR A 89 -11.58 12.32 -28.13
CA THR A 89 -11.30 11.57 -26.92
C THR A 89 -10.44 10.37 -27.31
N ARG A 90 -9.23 10.27 -26.75
CA ARG A 90 -8.30 9.17 -27.01
C ARG A 90 -7.99 8.39 -25.76
N LEU A 91 -7.71 7.10 -25.96
CA LEU A 91 -7.19 6.23 -24.92
C LEU A 91 -5.69 6.48 -24.78
N ALA A 92 -5.23 6.67 -23.54
CA ALA A 92 -3.82 6.79 -23.18
C ALA A 92 -3.50 5.80 -22.06
N PHE A 93 -2.20 5.53 -21.90
CA PHE A 93 -1.68 4.67 -20.84
C PHE A 93 -0.61 5.39 -20.06
N TYR A 94 -0.56 5.15 -18.76
CA TYR A 94 0.50 5.65 -17.89
C TYR A 94 0.98 4.54 -16.96
N LYS A 95 2.22 4.66 -16.50
CA LYS A 95 2.80 3.71 -15.54
C LYS A 95 2.36 4.09 -14.12
N ASN A 96 1.77 3.13 -13.41
CA ASN A 96 1.39 3.31 -12.00
C ASN A 96 2.61 3.66 -11.15
N PRO A 97 2.63 4.79 -10.43
CA PRO A 97 3.77 5.16 -9.59
C PRO A 97 3.98 4.31 -8.36
N SER A 98 2.97 3.53 -7.95
CA SER A 98 3.10 2.53 -6.89
C SER A 98 3.52 1.13 -7.40
N ALA A 99 3.92 1.04 -8.68
CA ALA A 99 4.37 -0.20 -9.31
C ALA A 99 5.66 -0.75 -8.68
N ASN A 100 5.72 -2.07 -8.53
CA ASN A 100 6.93 -2.81 -8.20
C ASN A 100 7.60 -3.34 -9.47
N SER A 101 8.88 -3.70 -9.36
CA SER A 101 9.65 -4.24 -10.51
C SER A 101 9.11 -5.55 -11.09
N TRP A 102 8.24 -6.26 -10.37
CA TRP A 102 7.72 -7.58 -10.75
C TRP A 102 6.26 -7.54 -11.22
N ASP A 103 5.61 -6.37 -11.20
CA ASP A 103 4.21 -6.21 -11.59
C ASP A 103 4.02 -6.31 -13.13
N GLY A 104 5.02 -5.88 -13.91
CA GLY A 104 5.07 -6.15 -15.35
C GLY A 104 3.99 -5.38 -16.12
N GLN A 105 3.11 -6.08 -16.85
CA GLN A 105 2.07 -5.40 -17.65
C GLN A 105 0.99 -4.75 -16.78
N THR A 106 0.79 -5.19 -15.54
CA THR A 106 -0.23 -4.61 -14.64
C THR A 106 0.12 -3.20 -14.17
N ASP A 107 1.35 -2.74 -14.43
CA ASP A 107 1.78 -1.37 -14.17
C ASP A 107 1.16 -0.36 -15.12
N ASN A 108 0.69 -0.79 -16.30
CA ASN A 108 0.15 0.12 -17.31
C ASN A 108 -1.34 0.33 -17.07
N VAL A 109 -1.69 1.51 -16.54
CA VAL A 109 -3.06 1.90 -16.26
C VAL A 109 -3.60 2.72 -17.43
N ALA A 110 -4.81 2.40 -17.87
CA ALA A 110 -5.48 3.10 -18.94
C ALA A 110 -6.28 4.32 -18.44
N CYS A 111 -6.31 5.38 -19.22
CA CYS A 111 -7.13 6.57 -18.99
C CYS A 111 -7.62 7.14 -20.33
N TYR A 112 -8.68 7.94 -20.31
CA TYR A 112 -9.10 8.69 -21.48
C TYR A 112 -8.67 10.14 -21.38
N VAL A 113 -8.12 10.69 -22.45
CA VAL A 113 -7.81 12.11 -22.59
C VAL A 113 -8.75 12.70 -23.62
N ARG A 114 -9.50 13.72 -23.22
CA ARG A 114 -10.34 14.53 -24.10
C ARG A 114 -9.76 15.92 -24.22
N HIS A 115 -9.57 16.36 -25.45
CA HIS A 115 -9.13 17.73 -25.72
C HIS A 115 -10.37 18.62 -25.97
N ALA A 116 -10.72 19.47 -25.01
CA ALA A 116 -11.90 20.35 -25.09
C ALA A 116 -11.69 21.57 -26.00
N GLY A 117 -10.45 21.90 -26.34
CA GLY A 117 -10.03 22.99 -27.22
C GLY A 117 -8.93 23.86 -26.60
N GLY A 118 -8.12 24.51 -27.44
CA GLY A 118 -7.00 25.34 -26.99
C GLY A 118 -5.95 24.52 -26.21
N ASN A 119 -5.75 24.86 -24.94
CA ASN A 119 -4.92 24.10 -23.99
C ASN A 119 -5.75 23.46 -22.87
N GLN A 120 -7.05 23.20 -23.10
CA GLN A 120 -7.95 22.62 -22.09
C GLN A 120 -8.12 21.12 -22.33
N PHE A 121 -7.63 20.34 -21.38
CA PHE A 121 -7.77 18.88 -21.36
C PHE A 121 -8.74 18.43 -20.28
N GLN A 122 -9.32 17.26 -20.48
CA GLN A 122 -10.05 16.52 -19.45
C GLN A 122 -9.51 15.11 -19.49
N VAL A 123 -8.93 14.66 -18.37
CA VAL A 123 -8.42 13.29 -18.27
C VAL A 123 -9.32 12.51 -17.34
N PHE A 124 -9.92 11.45 -17.87
CA PHE A 124 -10.82 10.56 -17.15
C PHE A 124 -10.11 9.26 -16.79
N ALA A 125 -10.37 8.75 -15.59
CA ALA A 125 -10.03 7.37 -15.29
C ALA A 125 -10.92 6.44 -16.12
N ILE A 126 -10.37 5.29 -16.52
CA ILE A 126 -11.14 4.28 -17.27
C ILE A 126 -12.25 3.64 -16.41
N ASN A 127 -12.17 3.79 -15.09
CA ASN A 127 -13.02 3.14 -14.11
C ASN A 127 -14.41 3.77 -14.05
N CYS A 128 -15.44 2.96 -14.29
CA CYS A 128 -16.83 3.33 -14.10
C CYS A 128 -17.11 3.68 -12.63
N ALA A 129 -17.85 4.77 -12.39
CA ALA A 129 -18.24 5.22 -11.06
C ALA A 129 -19.29 4.33 -10.34
N HIS A 130 -19.68 3.20 -10.92
CA HIS A 130 -20.51 2.20 -10.24
C HIS A 130 -19.66 1.25 -9.39
N LEU A 131 -18.83 0.40 -10.02
CA LEU A 131 -18.00 -0.61 -9.34
C LEU A 131 -16.61 -0.75 -9.98
N GLY A 132 -16.17 0.25 -10.77
CA GLY A 132 -14.81 0.30 -11.31
C GLY A 132 -14.57 -0.45 -12.62
N CYS A 133 -15.58 -1.08 -13.22
CA CYS A 133 -15.45 -1.69 -14.56
C CYS A 133 -14.91 -0.69 -15.61
N PRO A 134 -14.07 -1.11 -16.57
CA PRO A 134 -13.55 -0.23 -17.59
C PRO A 134 -14.66 0.24 -18.55
N VAL A 135 -14.76 1.55 -18.76
CA VAL A 135 -15.67 2.15 -19.74
C VAL A 135 -15.04 2.18 -21.14
N ARG A 136 -15.89 2.16 -22.18
CA ARG A 136 -15.48 2.37 -23.56
C ARG A 136 -16.05 3.66 -24.12
N TRP A 137 -15.23 4.41 -24.84
CA TRP A 137 -15.67 5.58 -25.61
C TRP A 137 -16.28 5.17 -26.95
N PHE A 138 -17.44 5.73 -27.29
CA PHE A 138 -18.12 5.54 -28.56
C PHE A 138 -18.19 6.87 -29.32
N PRO A 139 -17.35 7.09 -30.34
CA PRO A 139 -17.24 8.40 -31.00
C PRO A 139 -18.50 8.79 -31.78
N GLN A 140 -19.29 7.84 -32.27
CA GLN A 140 -20.51 8.13 -33.02
C GLN A 140 -21.62 8.72 -32.14
N SER A 141 -21.73 8.25 -30.90
CA SER A 141 -22.72 8.73 -29.93
C SER A 141 -22.16 9.77 -28.96
N GLN A 142 -20.83 9.95 -28.93
CA GLN A 142 -20.13 10.81 -27.97
C GLN A 142 -20.42 10.43 -26.50
N LEU A 143 -20.48 9.12 -26.24
CA LEU A 143 -20.77 8.57 -24.91
C LEU A 143 -19.70 7.60 -24.45
N PHE A 144 -19.44 7.60 -23.15
CA PHE A 144 -18.76 6.48 -22.50
C PHE A 144 -19.79 5.46 -22.03
N MET A 145 -19.58 4.18 -22.32
CA MET A 145 -20.47 3.11 -21.88
C MET A 145 -19.71 2.02 -21.13
N CYS A 146 -20.27 1.60 -20.01
CA CYS A 146 -19.77 0.52 -19.18
C CYS A 146 -20.52 -0.79 -19.50
N PRO A 147 -19.82 -1.84 -19.98
CA PRO A 147 -20.48 -3.08 -20.42
C PRO A 147 -21.05 -3.92 -19.27
N CYS A 148 -20.61 -3.70 -18.02
CA CYS A 148 -21.00 -4.54 -16.89
C CYS A 148 -22.49 -4.40 -16.52
N HIS A 149 -23.01 -3.18 -16.40
CA HIS A 149 -24.37 -2.92 -15.92
C HIS A 149 -25.03 -1.72 -16.64
N GLY A 150 -24.52 -1.33 -17.81
CA GLY A 150 -25.12 -0.25 -18.62
C GLY A 150 -24.94 1.15 -18.05
N GLY A 151 -23.86 1.44 -17.31
CA GLY A 151 -23.52 2.81 -16.92
C GLY A 151 -23.14 3.65 -18.15
N VAL A 152 -23.71 4.84 -18.29
CA VAL A 152 -23.49 5.73 -19.45
C VAL A 152 -23.10 7.13 -18.98
N TYR A 153 -22.13 7.73 -19.67
CA TYR A 153 -21.63 9.07 -19.38
C TYR A 153 -21.52 9.89 -20.67
N TYR A 154 -21.75 11.20 -20.55
CA TYR A 154 -21.55 12.15 -21.64
C TYR A 154 -20.05 12.40 -21.90
N ALA A 155 -19.74 13.10 -22.99
CA ALA A 155 -18.37 13.42 -23.39
C ALA A 155 -17.59 14.24 -22.34
N ASP A 156 -18.28 15.01 -21.50
CA ASP A 156 -17.70 15.75 -20.37
C ASP A 156 -17.50 14.89 -19.11
N GLY A 157 -17.86 13.61 -19.17
CA GLY A 157 -17.80 12.66 -18.06
C GLY A 157 -18.98 12.74 -17.10
N SER A 158 -19.95 13.64 -17.30
CA SER A 158 -21.15 13.69 -16.48
C SER A 158 -22.02 12.45 -16.68
N ARG A 159 -22.75 12.05 -15.63
CA ARG A 159 -23.61 10.86 -15.67
C ARG A 159 -24.77 11.09 -16.64
N ALA A 160 -24.95 10.18 -17.59
CA ALA A 160 -26.09 10.17 -18.50
C ALA A 160 -27.17 9.18 -18.05
N ALA A 161 -26.79 7.93 -17.75
CA ALA A 161 -27.74 6.88 -17.40
C ALA A 161 -27.10 5.70 -16.65
N GLY A 162 -27.96 4.77 -16.23
CA GLY A 162 -27.58 3.50 -15.60
C GLY A 162 -27.40 3.59 -14.08
N PRO A 163 -26.89 2.50 -13.48
CA PRO A 163 -26.68 2.38 -12.03
C PRO A 163 -25.71 3.38 -11.37
N PRO A 164 -24.62 3.88 -12.01
CA PRO A 164 -23.69 4.80 -11.35
C PRO A 164 -24.43 6.01 -10.79
N GLU A 165 -24.11 6.49 -9.60
CA GLU A 165 -24.78 7.65 -8.97
C GLU A 165 -24.20 9.01 -9.39
N ARG A 166 -23.02 9.01 -10.02
CA ARG A 166 -22.22 10.20 -10.33
C ARG A 166 -21.44 10.05 -11.64
N GLY A 167 -20.79 11.14 -12.06
CA GLY A 167 -19.95 11.17 -13.26
C GLY A 167 -18.66 10.35 -13.14
N LEU A 168 -17.99 10.19 -14.28
CA LEU A 168 -16.66 9.58 -14.40
C LEU A 168 -15.65 10.32 -13.53
N PHE A 169 -14.70 9.56 -13.02
CA PHE A 169 -13.59 10.13 -12.26
C PHE A 169 -12.63 10.87 -13.19
N THR A 170 -12.08 11.97 -12.70
CA THR A 170 -11.13 12.80 -13.44
C THR A 170 -9.81 12.91 -12.70
N TYR A 171 -8.71 12.95 -13.44
CA TYR A 171 -7.39 13.26 -12.90
C TYR A 171 -7.11 14.76 -12.99
N ASN A 172 -6.39 15.29 -12.01
CA ASN A 172 -5.77 16.61 -12.17
C ASN A 172 -4.72 16.51 -13.27
N TRP A 173 -4.60 17.55 -14.08
CA TRP A 173 -3.64 17.60 -15.17
C TRP A 173 -2.92 18.93 -15.20
N LYS A 174 -1.74 18.93 -15.80
CA LYS A 174 -0.99 20.13 -16.13
C LYS A 174 -0.19 19.89 -17.41
N VAL A 175 0.07 20.97 -18.14
CA VAL A 175 0.97 20.92 -19.30
C VAL A 175 2.33 21.42 -18.87
N VAL A 176 3.38 20.62 -19.11
CA VAL A 176 4.78 20.98 -18.82
C VAL A 176 5.60 20.70 -20.06
N SER A 177 6.28 21.71 -20.60
CA SER A 177 7.18 21.56 -21.75
C SER A 177 6.54 20.90 -22.99
N GLY A 178 5.24 21.11 -23.22
CA GLY A 178 4.52 20.50 -24.35
C GLY A 178 4.00 19.08 -24.10
N GLU A 179 4.23 18.53 -22.91
CA GLU A 179 3.69 17.23 -22.48
C GLU A 179 2.51 17.40 -21.53
N LEU A 180 1.54 16.49 -21.64
CA LEU A 180 0.41 16.40 -20.73
C LEU A 180 0.79 15.52 -19.55
N HIS A 181 0.80 16.09 -18.34
CA HIS A 181 1.01 15.35 -17.10
C HIS A 181 -0.28 15.20 -16.31
N ILE A 182 -0.41 14.09 -15.60
CA ILE A 182 -1.51 13.82 -14.68
C ILE A 182 -1.02 13.50 -13.28
N ASP A 183 -1.83 13.86 -12.30
CA ASP A 183 -1.62 13.50 -10.90
C ASP A 183 -2.17 12.08 -10.67
N ALA A 184 -1.31 11.09 -10.85
CA ALA A 184 -1.68 9.69 -10.86
C ALA A 184 -1.06 8.99 -9.66
N GLY A 185 -1.65 9.17 -8.47
CA GLY A 185 -1.17 8.53 -7.24
C GLY A 185 -2.16 7.61 -6.54
N GLN A 186 -3.45 7.82 -6.79
CA GLN A 186 -4.53 6.97 -6.31
C GLN A 186 -5.44 6.64 -7.48
N MET A 187 -5.69 5.34 -7.68
CA MET A 187 -6.80 4.96 -8.53
C MET A 187 -8.10 5.47 -7.90
N PRO A 188 -8.94 6.18 -8.66
CA PRO A 188 -10.23 6.61 -8.14
C PRO A 188 -11.05 5.40 -7.70
N THR A 189 -11.58 5.45 -6.48
CA THR A 189 -12.49 4.44 -5.94
C THR A 189 -13.80 5.10 -5.53
N LEU A 190 -14.80 4.31 -5.15
CA LEU A 190 -16.03 4.88 -4.57
C LEU A 190 -15.73 5.69 -3.31
N SER A 191 -14.78 5.22 -2.50
CA SER A 191 -14.39 5.82 -1.23
C SER A 191 -13.46 7.03 -1.38
N ASN A 192 -12.75 7.15 -2.51
CA ASN A 192 -11.86 8.27 -2.78
C ASN A 192 -12.36 9.08 -3.98
N SER A 193 -12.78 10.32 -3.71
CA SER A 193 -13.14 11.26 -4.76
C SER A 193 -11.87 11.72 -5.45
N ALA A 194 -11.52 11.14 -6.61
CA ALA A 194 -10.79 11.91 -7.59
C ALA A 194 -11.64 13.16 -7.86
N LYS A 195 -11.17 14.27 -7.30
CA LYS A 195 -11.99 15.44 -6.97
C LYS A 195 -12.63 15.95 -8.25
N LEU A 196 -13.95 16.15 -8.21
CA LEU A 196 -14.70 16.87 -9.23
C LEU A 196 -14.08 18.26 -9.35
N VAL A 197 -13.15 18.46 -10.29
CA VAL A 197 -12.63 19.79 -10.56
C VAL A 197 -13.78 20.56 -11.19
N LYS A 198 -14.35 21.50 -10.42
CA LYS A 198 -15.07 22.62 -11.01
C LYS A 198 -14.07 23.27 -11.96
N ILE A 199 -14.33 23.14 -13.26
CA ILE A 199 -13.59 23.81 -14.33
C ILE A 199 -13.54 25.30 -13.95
N SER A 200 -12.45 25.74 -13.35
CA SER A 200 -12.16 27.16 -13.23
C SER A 200 -11.67 27.56 -14.60
N LEU A 201 -12.57 28.18 -15.36
CA LEU A 201 -12.26 28.88 -16.59
C LEU A 201 -10.97 29.68 -16.37
N GLY A 202 -9.97 29.41 -17.21
CA GLY A 202 -8.62 29.91 -17.02
C GLY A 202 -8.55 31.44 -16.94
N GLN A 203 -7.78 31.94 -15.97
CA GLN A 203 -7.03 33.18 -16.18
C GLN A 203 -5.75 32.78 -16.92
N GLY A 204 -5.81 32.91 -18.25
CA GLY A 204 -4.61 33.01 -19.06
C GLY A 204 -4.01 34.40 -18.84
N ASP A 205 -2.95 34.49 -18.05
CA ASP A 205 -2.09 35.67 -18.04
C ASP A 205 -1.26 35.67 -19.33
N CYS A 206 -1.82 36.24 -20.40
CA CYS A 206 -1.05 36.64 -21.57
C CYS A 206 -0.22 37.87 -21.22
N SER A 207 1.00 37.66 -20.71
CA SER A 207 2.03 38.70 -20.66
C SER A 207 2.68 38.86 -22.04
N CYS A 208 2.02 39.59 -22.93
CA CYS A 208 2.64 40.17 -24.13
C CYS A 208 2.89 41.65 -23.83
N ARG A 209 4.12 42.02 -23.45
CA ARG A 209 4.51 43.42 -23.30
C ARG A 209 5.13 43.89 -24.62
N ALA A 210 4.54 44.95 -25.16
CA ALA A 210 5.03 45.75 -26.29
C ALA A 210 6.29 46.54 -25.91
#